data_AF-A0A961PXZ0-F1
#
_entry.id   AF-A0A961PXZ0-F1
#
_cell.length_a   1.000
_cell.length_b   1.000
_cell.length_c   1.000
_cell.angle_alpha   90.00
_cell.angle_beta   90.00
_cell.angle_gamma   90.00
#
_symmetry.space_group_name_H-M   'P 1'
#
loop_
_entity.id
_entity.type
_entity.pdbx_description
1 polymer ?
#
loop_
_entity_poly.entity_id
_entity_poly.type
_entity_poly.pdbx_seq_one_letter_code
_entity_poly.pdbx_strand_id
1 'polypeptide(L)' 'DKVTCTIVETEPAVKGQTAANSFKPAILDNGLRIMVPPFVGEGEAVIVSTETMEYVERA' A
#
# COMPACT_ATOMS: atom_id res chain seq x y z
N ASP A 1 -4.86 -16.45 2.51
CA ASP A 1 -3.58 -16.25 3.25
C ASP A 1 -3.13 -14.80 3.25
N LYS A 2 -2.37 -14.38 4.27
CA LYS A 2 -1.81 -13.02 4.39
C LYS A 2 -0.28 -13.07 4.33
N VAL A 3 0.33 -12.14 3.60
CA VAL A 3 1.79 -11.99 3.51
C VAL A 3 2.19 -10.58 3.87
N THR A 4 3.35 -10.43 4.51
CA THR A 4 3.94 -9.12 4.78
C THR A 4 4.86 -8.75 3.62
N CYS A 5 4.59 -7.62 3.01
CA CYS A 5 5.38 -7.07 1.90
C CYS A 5 5.84 -5.65 2.25
N THR A 6 6.93 -5.21 1.64
CA THR A 6 7.45 -3.85 1.84
C THR A 6 7.14 -3.02 0.60
N ILE A 7 6.69 -1.78 0.82
CA ILE A 7 6.46 -0.85 -0.29
C ILE A 7 7.83 -0.35 -0.78
N VAL A 8 8.19 -0.62 -2.04
CA VAL A 8 9.43 -0.10 -2.67
C VAL A 8 9.21 1.21 -3.39
N GLU A 9 8.01 1.46 -3.90
CA GLU A 9 7.71 2.71 -4.59
C GLU A 9 6.24 3.07 -4.40
N THR A 10 5.94 4.32 -4.09
CA THR A 10 4.56 4.79 -4.01
C THR A 10 4.48 6.29 -4.25
N GLU A 11 3.38 6.75 -4.84
CA GLU A 11 3.19 8.18 -5.05
C GLU A 11 3.05 8.93 -3.70
N PRO A 12 3.69 10.11 -3.55
CA PRO A 12 3.56 10.90 -2.34
C PRO A 12 2.13 11.39 -2.17
N ALA A 13 1.61 11.32 -0.94
CA ALA A 13 0.30 11.86 -0.63
C ALA A 13 0.29 13.37 -0.86
N VAL A 14 -0.59 13.84 -1.75
CA VAL A 14 -0.76 15.28 -1.97
C VAL A 14 -1.34 15.90 -0.70
N LYS A 15 -0.58 16.83 -0.12
CA LYS A 15 -0.95 17.59 1.08
C LYS A 15 -2.31 18.26 0.86
N GLY A 16 -3.38 17.73 1.45
CA GLY A 16 -4.75 18.26 1.32
C GLY A 16 -5.80 17.26 0.85
N GLN A 17 -5.43 16.05 0.39
CA GLN A 17 -6.41 14.99 0.16
C GLN A 17 -6.86 14.36 1.49
N THR A 18 -8.18 14.28 1.70
CA THR A 18 -8.74 13.60 2.87
C THR A 18 -8.55 12.08 2.72
N ALA A 19 -7.95 11.47 3.74
CA ALA A 19 -7.54 10.05 3.74
C ALA A 19 -8.69 9.05 3.60
N ALA A 20 -9.95 9.50 3.72
CA ALA A 20 -11.12 8.64 3.82
C ALA A 20 -11.52 7.94 2.50
N ASN A 21 -11.03 8.38 1.33
CA ASN A 21 -11.42 7.74 0.07
C ASN A 21 -10.40 7.86 -1.07
N SER A 22 -9.15 8.19 -0.75
CA SER A 22 -8.09 8.34 -1.76
C SER A 22 -7.18 7.13 -1.68
N PHE A 23 -7.25 6.24 -2.66
CA PHE A 23 -6.30 5.15 -2.80
C PHE A 23 -5.24 5.54 -3.81
N LYS A 24 -3.99 5.23 -3.49
CA LYS A 24 -2.85 5.46 -4.39
C LYS A 24 -2.24 4.13 -4.81
N PRO A 25 -1.69 4.05 -6.03
CA PRO A 25 -0.91 2.90 -6.43
C PRO A 25 0.40 2.85 -5.63
N ALA A 26 0.77 1.66 -5.20
CA ALA A 26 2.07 1.36 -4.63
C ALA A 26 2.62 0.06 -5.20
N ILE A 27 3.93 0.00 -5.34
CA ILE A 27 4.69 -1.17 -5.78
C ILE A 27 5.31 -1.81 -4.54
N LEU A 28 5.08 -3.11 -4.41
CA LEU A 28 5.64 -3.97 -3.39
C LEU A 28 7.02 -4.49 -3.81
N ASP A 29 7.81 -4.99 -2.86
CA ASP A 29 9.17 -5.48 -3.05
C ASP A 29 9.28 -6.64 -4.07
N ASN A 30 8.18 -7.36 -4.24
CA ASN A 30 8.02 -8.42 -5.24
C ASN A 30 7.62 -7.91 -6.64
N GLY A 31 7.46 -6.60 -6.83
CA GLY A 31 7.04 -5.96 -8.09
C GLY A 31 5.53 -5.92 -8.32
N LEU A 32 4.71 -6.40 -7.38
CA LEU A 32 3.25 -6.29 -7.48
C LEU A 32 2.79 -4.86 -7.20
N ARG A 33 1.80 -4.41 -7.99
CA ARG A 33 1.18 -3.11 -7.81
C ARG A 33 -0.17 -3.27 -7.13
N ILE A 34 -0.33 -2.66 -5.96
CA ILE A 34 -1.57 -2.68 -5.17
C ILE A 34 -2.08 -1.27 -4.89
N MET A 35 -3.34 -1.16 -4.50
CA MET A 35 -3.93 0.10 -4.04
C MET A 35 -3.78 0.20 -2.53
N VAL A 36 -3.06 1.22 -2.07
CA VAL A 36 -2.85 1.48 -0.64
C VAL A 36 -3.45 2.82 -0.25
N PRO A 37 -3.85 3.00 1.02
CA PRO A 37 -4.25 4.30 1.53
C PRO A 37 -3.13 5.35 1.43
N PRO A 38 -3.46 6.65 1.46
CA PRO A 38 -2.51 7.72 1.22
C PRO A 38 -1.53 7.90 2.39
N PHE A 39 -1.84 7.37 3.57
CA PHE A 39 -0.94 7.41 4.73
C PHE A 39 0.23 6.42 4.64
N VAL A 40 0.17 5.42 3.74
CA VAL A 40 1.22 4.40 3.58
C VAL A 40 2.39 5.00 2.80
N GLY A 41 3.61 4.88 3.33
CA GLY A 41 4.83 5.39 2.71
C GLY A 41 5.67 4.35 1.98
N GLU A 42 6.69 4.81 1.27
CA GLU A 42 7.80 3.97 0.80
C GLU A 42 8.63 3.47 1.99
N GLY A 43 9.06 2.21 1.95
CA GLY A 43 9.80 1.55 3.03
C GLY A 43 8.93 1.04 4.17
N GLU A 44 7.61 1.24 4.12
CA GLU A 44 6.67 0.75 5.13
C GLU A 44 6.28 -0.72 4.86
N ALA A 45 6.14 -1.50 5.93
CA ALA A 45 5.68 -2.88 5.85
C ALA A 45 4.15 -2.94 5.91
N VAL A 46 3.56 -3.58 4.91
CA VAL A 46 2.12 -3.73 4.77
C VAL A 46 1.75 -5.21 4.67
N ILE A 47 0.58 -5.56 5.21
CA ILE A 47 0.02 -6.89 5.10
C ILE A 47 -0.94 -6.90 3.91
N VAL A 48 -0.68 -7.83 2.99
CA VAL A 48 -1.42 -8.00 1.74
C VAL A 48 -2.06 -9.38 1.73
N SER A 49 -3.31 -9.45 1.28
CA SER A 49 -4.00 -10.72 1.05
C SER A 49 -3.53 -11.32 -0.27
N THR A 50 -2.97 -12.53 -0.26
CA THR A 50 -2.53 -13.18 -1.51
C THR A 50 -3.69 -13.69 -2.36
N GLU A 51 -4.88 -13.82 -1.77
CA GLU A 51 -6.08 -14.28 -2.47
C GLU A 51 -6.75 -13.16 -3.27
N THR A 52 -6.79 -11.95 -2.72
CA THR A 52 -7.43 -10.79 -3.38
C THR A 52 -6.42 -9.78 -3.92
N MET A 53 -5.13 -9.91 -3.57
CA MET A 53 -4.07 -8.93 -3.86
C MET A 53 -4.39 -7.53 -3.32
N GLU A 54 -5.13 -7.47 -2.22
CA GLU A 54 -5.53 -6.21 -1.60
C GLU A 54 -4.73 -5.94 -0.32
N TYR A 55 -4.54 -4.65 -0.05
CA TYR A 55 -4.05 -4.17 1.24
C TYR A 55 -5.04 -4.52 2.34
N VAL A 56 -4.55 -5.15 3.40
CA VAL A 56 -5.37 -5.53 4.56
C VAL A 56 -5.13 -4.54 5.70
N GLU A 57 -3.88 -4.40 6.11
CA GLU A 57 -3.48 -3.61 7.27
C GLU A 57 -1.99 -3.28 7.21
N ARG A 58 -1.55 -2.32 8.03
CA ARG A 58 -0.12 -2.06 8.24
C ARG A 58 0.45 -3.11 9.19
N ALA A 59 1.67 -3.56 8.94
CA ALA A 59 2.36 -4.53 9.80
C ALA A 59 2.94 -3.88 11.06
#